data_AF-A0A7X9DRU9-F1
#
_entry.id   AF-A0A7X9DRU9-F1
#
_cell.length_a   1.000
_cell.length_b   1.000
_cell.length_c   1.000
_cell.angle_alpha   90.00
_cell.angle_beta   90.00
_cell.angle_gamma   90.00
#
_symmetry.space_group_name_H-M   'P 1'
#
loop_
_entity.id
_entity.type
_entity.pdbx_description
1 polymer ?
#
loop_
_entity_poly.entity_id
_entity_poly.type
_entity_poly.pdbx_seq_one_letter_code
_entity_poly.pdbx_strand_id
1 'polypeptide(L)'
;GHFEYFCNKGLVELSPLEDRSDILEVQMMLNNHLLYTGSRVAENILSNWDEYLPMFVKVIPMEYRKVLEEQKLEALRRKLEATEDSPQYHY
;
A
#
# COMPACT_ATOMS: atom_id res chain seq x y z
N GLY A 1 17.15 -11.03 3.19
CA GLY A 1 17.98 -10.57 2.04
C GLY A 1 18.71 -9.29 2.41
N HIS A 2 19.53 -8.73 1.50
CA HIS A 2 20.31 -7.49 1.73
C HIS A 2 19.70 -6.24 1.06
N PHE A 3 18.42 -6.27 0.70
CA PHE A 3 17.74 -5.21 -0.07
C PHE A 3 17.95 -3.80 0.54
N GLU A 4 17.82 -3.70 1.87
CA GLU A 4 18.00 -2.44 2.61
C GLU A 4 19.38 -1.78 2.40
N TYR A 5 20.44 -2.56 2.14
CA TYR A 5 21.77 -2.00 1.87
C TYR A 5 21.81 -1.17 0.58
N PHE A 6 20.93 -1.46 -0.38
CA PHE A 6 20.88 -0.79 -1.67
C PHE A 6 19.93 0.40 -1.71
N CYS A 7 19.28 0.74 -0.59
CA CYS A 7 18.30 1.83 -0.52
C CYS A 7 18.90 3.11 0.06
N ASN A 8 18.44 4.27 -0.43
CA ASN A 8 18.75 5.56 0.18
C ASN A 8 17.93 5.76 1.47
N LYS A 9 18.47 5.29 2.59
CA LYS A 9 17.82 5.31 3.91
C LYS A 9 17.47 6.71 4.43
N GLY A 10 18.05 7.77 3.87
CA GLY A 10 17.73 9.15 4.25
C GLY A 10 16.44 9.69 3.65
N LEU A 11 15.91 9.05 2.59
CA LEU A 11 14.76 9.57 1.84
C LEU A 11 13.59 8.59 1.75
N VAL A 12 13.83 7.31 2.00
CA VAL A 12 12.78 6.28 1.88
C VAL A 12 12.65 5.51 3.17
N GLU A 13 11.42 5.14 3.47
CA GLU A 13 11.11 4.15 4.49
C GLU A 13 10.88 2.80 3.82
N LEU A 14 11.42 1.76 4.46
CA LEU A 14 11.23 0.38 4.08
C LEU A 14 10.33 -0.28 5.12
N SER A 15 9.27 -0.94 4.66
CA SER A 15 8.34 -1.68 5.52
C SER A 15 7.94 -2.99 4.86
N PRO A 16 7.47 -4.00 5.63
CA PRO A 16 6.82 -5.17 5.05
C PRO A 16 5.54 -4.78 4.30
N LEU A 17 5.13 -5.62 3.34
CA LEU A 17 3.89 -5.47 2.60
C LEU A 17 2.74 -6.16 3.36
N GLU A 18 2.06 -5.42 4.23
CA GLU A 18 1.01 -5.97 5.12
C GLU A 18 -0.38 -5.38 4.86
N ASP A 19 -0.46 -4.16 4.31
CA ASP A 19 -1.75 -3.54 4.03
C ASP A 19 -2.48 -4.29 2.92
N ARG A 20 -3.74 -4.64 3.18
CA ARG A 20 -4.55 -5.45 2.26
C ARG A 20 -4.76 -4.76 0.91
N SER A 21 -4.91 -3.44 0.88
CA SER A 21 -5.11 -2.72 -0.38
C SER A 21 -3.85 -2.72 -1.24
N ASP A 22 -2.68 -2.51 -0.63
CA ASP A 22 -1.40 -2.63 -1.32
C ASP A 22 -1.16 -4.06 -1.85
N ILE A 23 -1.47 -5.09 -1.04
CA ILE A 23 -1.34 -6.50 -1.43
C ILE A 23 -2.18 -6.80 -2.69
N LEU A 24 -3.44 -6.36 -2.69
CA LEU A 24 -4.34 -6.55 -3.83
C LEU A 24 -3.84 -5.81 -5.08
N GLU A 25 -3.31 -4.60 -4.90
CA GLU A 25 -2.72 -3.83 -6.00
C GLU A 25 -1.51 -4.57 -6.60
N VAL A 26 -0.59 -5.05 -5.77
CA VAL A 26 0.58 -5.83 -6.24
C VAL A 26 0.15 -7.11 -6.96
N GLN A 27 -0.82 -7.86 -6.42
CA GLN A 27 -1.35 -9.05 -7.08
C GLN A 27 -1.99 -8.71 -8.43
N MET A 28 -2.75 -7.62 -8.53
CA MET A 28 -3.33 -7.15 -9.78
C MET A 28 -2.24 -6.80 -10.81
N MET A 29 -1.20 -6.07 -10.39
CA MET A 29 -0.07 -5.71 -11.25
C MET A 29 0.68 -6.95 -11.75
N LEU A 30 0.92 -7.94 -10.89
CA LEU A 30 1.54 -9.21 -11.27
C LEU A 30 0.67 -10.01 -12.24
N ASN A 31 -0.65 -10.08 -12.03
CA ASN A 31 -1.58 -10.73 -12.95
C ASN A 31 -1.56 -10.06 -14.33
N ASN A 32 -1.61 -8.73 -14.37
CA ASN A 32 -1.50 -7.97 -15.61
C ASN A 32 -0.15 -8.22 -16.29
N HIS A 33 0.93 -8.22 -15.53
CA HIS A 33 2.26 -8.52 -16.06
C HIS A 33 2.33 -9.93 -16.66
N LEU A 34 1.78 -10.94 -15.98
CA LEU A 34 1.67 -12.30 -16.51
C LEU A 34 0.85 -12.32 -17.80
N LEU A 35 -0.33 -11.70 -17.81
CA LEU A 35 -1.22 -11.65 -18.97
C LEU A 35 -0.53 -11.03 -20.20
N TYR A 36 0.17 -9.91 -20.02
CA TYR A 36 0.76 -9.16 -21.12
C TYR A 36 2.12 -9.68 -21.59
N THR A 37 2.82 -10.48 -20.77
CA THR A 37 4.20 -10.90 -21.08
C THR A 37 4.44 -12.41 -21.06
N GLY A 38 3.52 -13.20 -20.50
CA GLY A 38 3.73 -14.63 -20.28
C GLY A 38 4.84 -14.94 -19.25
N SER A 39 5.12 -14.01 -18.33
CA SER A 39 6.22 -14.15 -17.36
C SER A 39 6.03 -15.35 -16.43
N ARG A 40 6.84 -16.40 -16.62
CA ARG A 40 6.88 -17.58 -15.72
C ARG A 40 7.24 -17.22 -14.28
N VAL A 41 8.01 -16.16 -14.08
CA VAL A 41 8.36 -15.67 -12.74
C VAL A 41 7.11 -15.11 -12.06
N ALA A 42 6.30 -14.32 -12.77
CA ALA A 42 5.05 -13.80 -12.24
C ALA A 42 4.05 -14.93 -11.94
N GLU A 43 3.94 -15.91 -12.85
CA GLU A 43 3.13 -17.12 -12.64
C GLU A 43 3.54 -17.86 -11.36
N ASN A 44 4.84 -18.09 -11.15
CA ASN A 44 5.34 -18.79 -9.97
C ASN A 44 5.10 -18.01 -8.67
N ILE A 45 5.29 -16.70 -8.68
CA ILE A 45 5.01 -15.83 -7.53
C ILE A 45 3.52 -15.87 -7.17
N LEU A 46 2.64 -15.72 -8.17
CA LEU A 46 1.19 -15.76 -7.96
C LEU A 46 0.69 -17.12 -7.46
N SER A 47 1.28 -18.21 -7.97
CA SER A 47 0.92 -19.58 -7.59
C SER A 47 1.35 -19.95 -6.17
N ASN A 48 2.39 -19.31 -5.65
CA ASN A 48 2.96 -19.57 -4.32
C ASN A 48 2.93 -18.31 -3.45
N TRP A 49 1.83 -17.55 -3.53
CA TRP A 49 1.77 -16.18 -2.98
C TRP A 49 2.18 -16.08 -1.51
N ASP A 50 1.71 -17.00 -0.65
CA ASP A 50 2.00 -16.97 0.78
C ASP A 50 3.50 -17.16 1.10
N GLU A 51 4.24 -17.85 0.22
CA GLU A 51 5.69 -18.00 0.34
C GLU A 51 6.42 -16.72 -0.08
N TYR A 52 5.96 -16.07 -1.15
CA TYR A 52 6.61 -14.89 -1.73
C TYR A 52 6.24 -13.57 -1.05
N LEU A 53 5.03 -13.46 -0.48
CA LEU A 53 4.54 -12.23 0.15
C LEU A 53 5.53 -11.66 1.19
N PRO A 54 6.09 -12.45 2.13
CA PRO A 54 7.07 -11.95 3.10
C PRO A 54 8.39 -11.46 2.49
N MET A 55 8.65 -11.77 1.22
CA MET A 55 9.86 -11.33 0.52
C MET A 55 9.71 -9.96 -0.13
N PHE A 56 8.49 -9.44 -0.26
CA PHE A 56 8.25 -8.09 -0.76
C PHE A 56 8.57 -7.03 0.30
N VAL A 57 9.25 -5.98 -0.12
CA VAL A 57 9.53 -4.80 0.71
C VAL A 57 8.80 -3.61 0.09
N LYS A 58 7.91 -3.00 0.85
CA LYS A 58 7.26 -1.74 0.49
C LYS A 58 8.27 -0.62 0.70
N VAL A 59 8.45 0.22 -0.32
CA VAL A 59 9.36 1.37 -0.31
C VAL A 59 8.54 2.63 -0.54
N ILE A 60 8.56 3.54 0.42
CA ILE A 60 7.81 4.80 0.32
C ILE A 60 8.76 5.98 0.61
N PRO A 61 8.85 6.98 -0.29
CA PRO A 61 9.55 8.22 0.01
C PRO A 61 8.92 8.94 1.22
N MET A 62 9.75 9.39 2.16
CA MET A 62 9.30 10.01 3.41
C MET A 62 8.44 11.26 3.16
N GLU A 63 8.86 12.14 2.25
CA GLU A 63 8.09 13.35 1.91
C GLU A 63 6.74 13.02 1.28
N TYR A 64 6.67 11.96 0.45
CA TYR A 64 5.41 11.52 -0.14
C TYR A 64 4.45 10.97 0.92
N ARG A 65 4.97 10.21 1.89
CA ARG A 65 4.16 9.72 3.02
C ARG A 65 3.50 10.86 3.79
N LYS A 66 4.25 11.93 4.11
CA LYS A 66 3.71 13.08 4.84
C LYS A 66 2.50 13.69 4.12
N VAL A 67 2.60 13.85 2.79
CA VAL A 67 1.50 14.35 1.96
C VAL A 67 0.29 13.42 2.01
N LEU A 68 0.49 12.10 1.92
CA LEU A 68 -0.60 11.13 2.02
C LEU A 68 -1.27 11.14 3.40
N GLU A 69 -0.49 11.25 4.47
CA GLU A 69 -0.99 11.31 5.85
C GLU A 69 -1.79 12.59 6.09
N GLU A 70 -1.31 13.73 5.59
CA GLU A 70 -2.01 15.02 5.66
C GLU A 70 -3.35 14.96 4.93
N GLN A 71 -3.38 14.45 3.70
CA GLN A 71 -4.61 14.24 2.93
C GLN A 71 -5.60 13.32 3.66
N LYS A 72 -5.12 12.24 4.27
CA LYS A 72 -5.96 11.32 5.04
C LYS A 72 -6.55 12.00 6.28
N LEU A 73 -5.75 12.80 6.99
CA LEU A 73 -6.20 13.55 8.15
C LEU A 73 -7.25 14.60 7.79
N GLU A 74 -7.04 15.34 6.70
CA GLU A 74 -8.01 16.31 6.18
C GLU A 74 -9.33 15.62 5.80
N ALA A 75 -9.27 14.48 5.12
CA ALA A 75 -10.45 13.71 4.76
C ALA A 75 -11.22 13.21 6.00
N LEU A 76 -10.51 12.82 7.07
CA LEU A 76 -11.13 12.44 8.35
C LEU A 76 -11.78 13.64 9.04
N ARG A 77 -11.11 14.79 9.09
CA ARG A 77 -11.67 16.03 9.67
C ARG A 77 -12.97 16.44 8.97
N ARG A 78 -12.98 16.46 7.64
CA ARG A 78 -14.20 16.75 6.87
C ARG A 78 -15.34 15.79 7.16
N LYS A 79 -15.04 14.51 7.38
CA LYS A 79 -16.07 13.52 7.73
C LYS A 79 -16.64 13.75 9.12
N LEU A 80 -15.81 14.14 10.09
CA LEU A 80 -16.25 14.45 11.45
C LEU A 80 -17.15 15.69 11.49
N GLU A 81 -16.73 16.78 10.83
CA GLU A 81 -17.51 18.02 10.71
C GLU A 81 -18.88 17.74 10.08
N ALA A 82 -18.94 16.90 9.03
CA ALA A 82 -20.20 16.53 8.38
C ALA A 82 -21.13 15.66 9.26
N THR A 83 -20.61 14.97 10.28
CA THR A 83 -21.41 14.16 11.21
C THR A 83 -21.91 14.92 12.43
N GLU A 84 -21.21 15.99 12.85
CA GLU A 84 -21.60 16.81 14.01
C GLU A 84 -22.81 17.71 13.71
N ASP A 85 -23.05 18.06 12.44
CA ASP A 85 -24.21 18.84 11.98
C ASP A 85 -25.53 18.05 11.89
N SER A 86 -25.64 16.85 12.49
CA SER A 86 -26.91 16.13 12.58
C SER A 86 -27.77 16.67 13.73
N PRO A 87 -28.91 17.35 13.48
CA PRO A 87 -29.81 17.75 14.55
C PRO A 87 -30.40 16.49 15.18
N GLN A 88 -30.06 16.23 16.44
CA GLN A 88 -30.66 15.16 17.23
C GLN A 88 -32.18 15.35 17.26
N TYR A 89 -32.91 14.43 16.63
CA TYR A 89 -34.37 14.32 16.76
C TYR A 89 -34.74 14.27 18.25
N HIS A 90 -35.33 15.34 18.76
CA HIS A 90 -36.06 15.31 20.02
C HIS A 90 -37.53 15.03 19.73
N TYR A 91 -38.04 14.01 20.41
CA TYR A 91 -39.38 13.41 20.29
C TYR A 91 -40.48 14.35 20.78
#